data_AF-A0A1C5ULE9-F1
#
_entry.id   AF-A0A1C5ULE9-F1
#
_cell.length_a   1.000
_cell.length_b   1.000
_cell.length_c   1.000
_cell.angle_alpha   90.00
_cell.angle_beta   90.00
_cell.angle_gamma   90.00
#
_symmetry.space_group_name_H-M   'P 1'
#
loop_
_entity.id
_entity.type
_entity.pdbx_description
1 polymer ?
#
loop_
_entity_poly.entity_id
_entity_poly.type
_entity_poly.pdbx_seq_one_letter_code
_entity_poly.pdbx_strand_id
1 'polypeptide(L)'
;MNQKKTNILAVLFLSVLVLILAGLLIFSGIKYHKMSDRLKASQEELEKVQQLAEQREEAASQKEDTTAETEEEQGILEDQQEEVSKEKKIYATVMDIPAGKKINQASVNMENLGQYFMSSEISDDVYERINGKSYRENPDIGIEDLRYLKVLHYNYDHQIQVGEMIVNVQLAEEVCNIFRELFENEYEIYSMYLVDNFWTGDGDSSDYASIDVNNTSCFNYREQTGGGALSNHAYGCAIDLNPMENPYVVYDGDTPVEWAHSNADPYIDRNSGAEHVITHDDVCYQIFAKYGYSWGGDWSNPKDFQHFEKRLYG
;
A
#
# COMPACT_ATOMS: atom_id res chain seq x y z
N MET A 1 -49.82 11.46 -36.65
CA MET A 1 -48.55 12.23 -36.75
C MET A 1 -47.55 11.90 -35.63
N ASN A 2 -47.97 11.35 -34.48
CA ASN A 2 -47.07 11.03 -33.36
C ASN A 2 -46.16 9.81 -33.57
N GLN A 3 -46.67 8.71 -34.13
CA GLN A 3 -45.90 7.45 -34.24
C GLN A 3 -44.65 7.55 -35.13
N LYS A 4 -44.69 8.37 -36.19
CA LYS A 4 -43.51 8.64 -37.04
C LYS A 4 -42.42 9.42 -36.30
N LYS A 5 -42.78 10.34 -35.39
CA LYS A 5 -41.81 11.10 -34.59
C LYS A 5 -41.15 10.23 -33.53
N THR A 6 -41.90 9.35 -32.87
CA THR A 6 -41.35 8.38 -31.91
C THR A 6 -40.38 7.39 -32.56
N ASN A 7 -40.69 6.92 -33.77
CA ASN A 7 -39.79 6.01 -34.50
C ASN A 7 -38.49 6.70 -34.94
N ILE A 8 -38.54 7.99 -35.34
CA ILE A 8 -37.34 8.75 -35.70
C ILE A 8 -36.43 8.97 -34.47
N LEU A 9 -37.03 9.27 -33.31
CA LEU A 9 -36.28 9.47 -32.07
C LEU A 9 -35.62 8.17 -31.58
N ALA A 10 -36.32 7.04 -31.70
CA ALA A 10 -35.78 5.73 -31.37
C ALA A 10 -34.60 5.33 -32.27
N VAL A 11 -34.68 5.62 -33.58
CA VAL A 11 -33.58 5.37 -34.52
C VAL A 11 -32.37 6.24 -34.21
N LEU A 12 -32.58 7.53 -33.88
CA LEU A 12 -31.49 8.43 -33.48
C LEU A 12 -30.81 7.94 -32.19
N PHE A 13 -31.58 7.52 -31.20
CA PHE A 13 -31.04 7.00 -29.95
C PHE A 13 -30.23 5.72 -30.16
N LEU A 14 -30.75 4.79 -30.97
CA LEU A 14 -30.04 3.56 -31.32
C LEU A 14 -28.73 3.85 -32.05
N SER A 15 -28.73 4.82 -32.97
CA SER A 15 -27.51 5.21 -33.71
C SER A 15 -26.44 5.82 -32.81
N VAL A 16 -26.83 6.62 -31.80
CA VAL A 16 -25.89 7.18 -30.82
C VAL A 16 -25.31 6.08 -29.94
N LEU A 17 -26.14 5.13 -29.50
CA LEU A 17 -25.70 3.98 -28.70
C LEU A 17 -24.68 3.12 -29.45
N VAL A 18 -24.90 2.86 -30.74
CA VAL A 18 -23.95 2.11 -31.59
C VAL A 18 -22.62 2.85 -31.73
N LEU A 19 -22.63 4.18 -31.86
CA LEU A 19 -21.40 4.99 -31.93
C LEU A 19 -20.62 4.98 -30.60
N ILE A 20 -21.32 5.01 -29.46
CA ILE A 20 -20.69 4.89 -28.13
C ILE A 20 -20.04 3.52 -27.96
N LEU A 21 -20.75 2.45 -28.31
CA LEU A 21 -20.21 1.08 -28.25
C LEU A 21 -19.00 0.89 -29.16
N ALA A 22 -19.04 1.45 -30.38
CA ALA A 22 -17.89 1.44 -31.28
C ALA A 22 -16.69 2.20 -30.70
N GLY A 23 -16.92 3.36 -30.06
CA GLY A 23 -15.89 4.14 -29.37
C GLY A 23 -15.26 3.37 -28.21
N LEU A 24 -16.06 2.68 -27.39
CA LEU A 24 -15.58 1.84 -26.29
C LEU A 24 -14.74 0.66 -26.78
N LEU A 25 -15.14 0.01 -27.87
CA LEU A 25 -14.36 -1.08 -28.47
C LEU A 25 -13.00 -0.60 -29.00
N ILE A 26 -12.97 0.57 -29.65
CA ILE A 26 -11.72 1.18 -30.13
C ILE A 26 -10.82 1.54 -28.95
N PHE A 27 -11.37 2.17 -27.90
CA PHE A 27 -10.62 2.52 -26.69
C PHE A 27 -10.06 1.29 -25.98
N SER A 28 -10.86 0.23 -25.83
CA SER A 28 -10.43 -1.04 -25.27
C SER A 28 -9.32 -1.68 -26.12
N GLY A 29 -9.41 -1.62 -27.44
CA GLY A 29 -8.37 -2.10 -28.35
C GLY A 29 -7.05 -1.35 -28.19
N ILE A 30 -7.09 -0.01 -28.05
CA ILE A 30 -5.90 0.81 -27.80
C ILE A 30 -5.27 0.49 -26.44
N LYS A 31 -6.10 0.31 -25.39
CA LYS A 31 -5.64 -0.06 -24.05
C LYS A 31 -4.97 -1.45 -24.06
N TYR A 32 -5.58 -2.41 -24.75
CA TYR A 32 -5.03 -3.76 -24.90
C TYR A 32 -3.71 -3.76 -25.67
N HIS A 33 -3.60 -2.97 -26.74
CA HIS A 33 -2.36 -2.85 -27.51
C HIS A 33 -1.22 -2.28 -26.65
N LYS A 34 -1.47 -1.17 -25.93
CA LYS A 34 -0.49 -0.59 -24.99
C LYS A 34 -0.08 -1.56 -23.89
N MET A 35 -1.01 -2.36 -23.37
CA MET A 35 -0.72 -3.40 -22.38
C MET A 35 0.15 -4.51 -22.97
N SER A 36 -0.14 -4.95 -24.19
CA SER A 36 0.67 -5.94 -24.90
C SER A 36 2.08 -5.44 -25.17
N ASP A 37 2.27 -4.17 -25.49
CA ASP A 37 3.60 -3.58 -25.72
C ASP A 37 4.41 -3.51 -24.41
N ARG A 38 3.75 -3.13 -23.30
CA ARG A 38 4.37 -3.15 -21.96
C ARG A 38 4.76 -4.57 -21.52
N LEU A 39 3.91 -5.55 -21.81
CA LEU A 39 4.20 -6.95 -21.49
C LEU A 39 5.43 -7.46 -22.26
N LYS A 40 5.54 -7.12 -23.55
CA LYS A 40 6.73 -7.45 -24.35
C LYS A 40 7.99 -6.78 -23.82
N ALA A 41 7.91 -5.49 -23.49
CA ALA A 41 9.05 -4.76 -22.90
C ALA A 41 9.49 -5.38 -21.57
N SER A 42 8.54 -5.79 -20.72
CA SER A 42 8.83 -6.46 -19.45
C SER A 42 9.44 -7.86 -19.65
N GLN A 43 9.01 -8.61 -20.67
CA GLN A 43 9.62 -9.89 -21.04
C GLN A 43 11.05 -9.72 -21.54
N GLU A 44 11.32 -8.71 -22.38
CA GLU A 44 12.68 -8.39 -22.84
C GLU A 44 13.60 -7.94 -21.70
N GLU A 45 13.10 -7.19 -20.71
CA GLU A 45 13.87 -6.86 -19.52
C GLU A 45 14.15 -8.09 -18.64
N LEU A 46 13.16 -8.98 -18.48
CA LEU A 46 13.34 -10.21 -17.71
C LEU A 46 14.40 -11.12 -18.33
N GLU A 47 14.39 -11.28 -19.65
CA GLU A 47 15.40 -12.05 -20.38
C GLU A 47 16.81 -11.46 -20.21
N LYS A 48 16.94 -10.12 -20.24
CA LYS A 48 18.23 -9.44 -20.00
C LYS A 48 18.73 -9.68 -18.57
N VAL A 49 17.84 -9.63 -17.58
CA VAL A 49 18.19 -9.87 -16.17
C VAL A 49 18.64 -11.33 -15.98
N GLN A 50 17.95 -12.29 -16.61
CA GLN A 50 18.34 -13.70 -16.56
C GLN A 50 19.71 -13.94 -17.22
N GLN A 51 19.97 -13.36 -18.39
CA GLN A 51 21.28 -13.45 -19.05
C GLN A 51 22.40 -12.83 -18.21
N LEU A 52 22.13 -11.70 -17.54
CA LEU A 52 23.10 -11.07 -16.63
C LEU A 52 23.37 -11.94 -15.39
N ALA A 53 22.34 -12.63 -14.88
CA ALA A 53 22.50 -13.56 -13.77
C ALA A 53 23.35 -14.77 -14.16
N GLU A 54 23.08 -15.40 -15.31
CA GLU A 54 23.87 -16.51 -15.83
C GLU A 54 25.33 -16.10 -16.09
N GLN A 55 25.57 -14.93 -16.67
CA GLN A 55 26.93 -14.41 -16.88
C GLN A 55 27.67 -14.13 -15.57
N ARG A 56 26.97 -13.67 -14.52
CA ARG A 56 27.57 -13.48 -13.19
C ARG A 56 27.88 -14.81 -12.51
N GLU A 57 27.06 -15.83 -12.70
CA GLU A 57 27.27 -17.17 -12.15
C GLU A 57 28.43 -17.89 -12.86
N GLU A 58 28.55 -17.76 -14.18
CA GLU A 58 29.71 -18.25 -14.94
C GLU A 58 31.01 -17.52 -14.56
N ALA A 59 30.95 -16.19 -14.37
CA ALA A 59 32.10 -15.40 -13.93
C ALA A 59 32.51 -15.70 -12.48
N ALA A 60 31.56 -16.08 -11.62
CA ALA A 60 31.83 -16.52 -10.25
C ALA A 60 32.44 -17.92 -10.22
N SER A 61 31.97 -18.84 -11.08
CA SER A 61 32.51 -20.20 -11.20
C SER A 61 33.94 -20.22 -11.77
N GLN A 62 34.30 -19.28 -12.64
CA GLN A 62 35.67 -19.16 -13.16
C GLN A 62 36.65 -18.49 -12.17
N LYS A 63 36.16 -17.80 -11.12
CA LYS A 63 37.00 -17.16 -10.09
C LYS A 63 37.40 -18.08 -8.94
N GLU A 64 36.87 -19.30 -8.85
CA GLU A 64 37.26 -20.27 -7.82
C GLU A 64 38.56 -21.04 -8.14
N ASP A 65 39.14 -20.91 -9.34
CA ASP A 65 40.32 -21.72 -9.73
C ASP A 65 41.64 -20.93 -9.90
N THR A 66 41.75 -19.68 -9.45
CA THR A 66 43.05 -18.98 -9.48
C THR A 66 43.16 -17.88 -8.43
N THR A 67 43.69 -18.23 -7.26
CA THR A 67 44.24 -17.26 -6.29
C THR A 67 45.73 -17.05 -6.60
N ALA A 68 46.10 -15.86 -7.10
CA ALA A 68 47.37 -15.17 -6.78
C ALA A 68 47.48 -13.80 -7.49
N GLU A 69 47.60 -12.76 -6.65
CA GLU A 69 48.44 -11.55 -6.80
C GLU A 69 48.08 -10.40 -7.77
N THR A 70 47.93 -9.22 -7.12
CA THR A 70 48.32 -7.84 -7.49
C THR A 70 47.55 -7.00 -8.53
N GLU A 71 46.88 -5.97 -7.97
CA GLU A 71 46.87 -4.51 -8.26
C GLU A 71 46.94 -3.93 -9.68
N GLU A 72 46.02 -2.95 -9.86
CA GLU A 72 45.97 -1.78 -10.77
C GLU A 72 45.77 -2.01 -12.29
N GLU A 73 44.65 -1.56 -12.87
CA GLU A 73 44.43 -0.17 -13.32
C GLU A 73 42.97 0.05 -13.80
N GLN A 74 42.58 1.33 -13.83
CA GLN A 74 41.24 1.91 -13.95
C GLN A 74 40.60 1.83 -15.35
N GLY A 75 39.26 1.93 -15.39
CA GLY A 75 38.60 2.77 -16.40
C GLY A 75 37.29 2.28 -17.04
N ILE A 76 36.17 2.78 -16.49
CA ILE A 76 34.92 3.18 -17.17
C ILE A 76 33.95 2.05 -17.58
N LEU A 77 32.93 1.82 -16.74
CA LEU A 77 31.50 1.98 -17.08
C LEU A 77 30.70 2.00 -15.78
N GLU A 78 30.20 3.19 -15.48
CA GLU A 78 29.42 3.55 -14.29
C GLU A 78 28.07 2.82 -14.24
N ASP A 79 27.57 2.74 -13.00
CA ASP A 79 26.19 2.40 -12.63
C ASP A 79 25.87 0.92 -12.36
N GLN A 80 26.65 0.26 -11.49
CA GLN A 80 26.16 -0.85 -10.64
C GLN A 80 27.10 -1.39 -9.54
N GLN A 81 28.04 -0.60 -9.01
CA GLN A 81 28.83 -0.99 -7.84
C GLN A 81 29.17 0.25 -7.00
N GLU A 82 28.32 0.58 -6.04
CA GLU A 82 28.71 1.35 -4.84
C GLU A 82 28.45 0.50 -3.60
N GLU A 83 29.22 -0.58 -3.44
CA GLU A 83 29.62 -1.07 -2.13
C GLU A 83 31.12 -1.37 -2.20
N VAL A 84 31.93 -0.42 -1.77
CA VAL A 84 32.91 -0.54 -0.67
C VAL A 84 33.55 0.85 -0.49
N SER A 85 33.57 1.30 0.77
CA SER A 85 34.04 2.60 1.28
C SER A 85 33.09 3.81 1.15
N LYS A 86 31.88 3.69 1.70
CA LYS A 86 31.23 4.81 2.38
C LYS A 86 31.13 4.44 3.86
N GLU A 87 31.44 5.39 4.73
CA GLU A 87 31.18 5.24 6.17
C GLU A 87 29.82 4.61 6.40
N LYS A 88 29.72 3.75 7.42
CA LYS A 88 28.47 3.16 7.91
C LYS A 88 27.52 4.29 8.33
N LYS A 89 26.85 4.91 7.35
CA LYS A 89 26.04 6.11 7.56
C LYS A 89 24.72 5.65 8.14
N ILE A 90 24.69 5.63 9.47
CA ILE A 90 23.46 5.50 10.22
C ILE A 90 22.54 6.65 9.81
N TYR A 91 21.32 6.33 9.42
CA TYR A 91 20.32 7.36 9.11
C TYR A 91 19.98 8.12 10.38
N ALA A 92 20.05 9.46 10.34
CA ALA A 92 19.60 10.29 11.45
C ALA A 92 18.07 10.32 11.58
N THR A 93 17.38 10.16 10.45
CA THR A 93 15.91 10.15 10.31
C THR A 93 15.55 9.44 9.00
N VAL A 94 14.26 9.06 8.85
CA VAL A 94 13.67 8.52 7.62
C VAL A 94 12.75 9.52 6.90
N MET A 95 12.64 10.77 7.38
CA MET A 95 11.73 11.76 6.78
C MET A 95 12.03 12.04 5.31
N ASP A 96 13.31 12.13 4.95
CA ASP A 96 13.76 12.40 3.58
C ASP A 96 13.93 11.12 2.74
N ILE A 97 13.58 9.95 3.27
CA ILE A 97 13.71 8.68 2.57
C ILE A 97 12.36 8.33 1.92
N PRO A 98 12.31 8.08 0.60
CA PRO A 98 11.07 7.71 -0.07
C PRO A 98 10.41 6.48 0.57
N ALA A 99 9.08 6.47 0.65
CA ALA A 99 8.34 5.27 1.05
C ALA A 99 8.64 4.13 0.06
N GLY A 100 8.66 2.89 0.56
CA GLY A 100 9.05 1.72 -0.23
C GLY A 100 10.55 1.48 -0.31
N LYS A 101 11.39 2.44 0.11
CA LYS A 101 12.84 2.23 0.12
C LYS A 101 13.19 1.17 1.17
N LYS A 102 13.76 0.07 0.71
CA LYS A 102 14.44 -0.94 1.53
C LYS A 102 15.74 -0.34 2.08
N ILE A 103 15.96 -0.46 3.39
CA ILE A 103 17.15 0.04 4.07
C ILE A 103 17.90 -1.11 4.72
N ASN A 104 19.23 -1.04 4.69
CA ASN A 104 20.07 -2.04 5.35
C ASN A 104 19.95 -1.86 6.88
N GLN A 105 19.75 -2.97 7.59
CA GLN A 105 19.71 -2.99 9.06
C GLN A 105 20.95 -2.36 9.71
N ALA A 106 22.12 -2.50 9.08
CA ALA A 106 23.37 -1.87 9.54
C ALA A 106 23.33 -0.32 9.53
N SER A 107 22.38 0.29 8.81
CA SER A 107 22.16 1.74 8.75
C SER A 107 21.09 2.23 9.74
N VAL A 108 20.49 1.32 10.52
CA VAL A 108 19.46 1.61 11.53
C VAL A 108 20.11 1.59 12.91
N ASN A 109 19.94 2.68 13.66
CA ASN A 109 20.32 2.73 15.07
C ASN A 109 19.27 2.02 15.94
N MET A 110 19.49 0.74 16.20
CA MET A 110 18.59 -0.07 17.04
C MET A 110 18.51 0.41 18.50
N GLU A 111 19.49 1.17 18.99
CA GLU A 111 19.46 1.73 20.36
C GLU A 111 18.62 3.01 20.46
N ASN A 112 18.28 3.64 19.33
CA ASN A 112 17.49 4.87 19.28
C ASN A 112 16.44 4.80 18.17
N LEU A 113 15.57 3.78 18.21
CA LEU A 113 14.56 3.55 17.18
C LEU A 113 13.58 4.73 17.01
N GLY A 114 13.32 5.51 18.06
CA GLY A 114 12.38 6.63 18.03
C GLY A 114 12.67 7.66 16.92
N GLN A 115 13.93 7.80 16.48
CA GLN A 115 14.29 8.71 15.38
C GLN A 115 13.78 8.25 13.99
N TYR A 116 13.17 7.07 13.91
CA TYR A 116 12.62 6.49 12.68
C TYR A 116 11.10 6.35 12.67
N PHE A 117 10.41 6.77 13.74
CA PHE A 117 8.96 6.78 13.86
C PHE A 117 8.51 8.21 14.13
N MET A 118 8.35 8.97 13.05
CA MET A 118 8.24 10.42 13.09
C MET A 118 6.93 10.90 12.51
N SER A 119 6.37 11.94 13.10
CA SER A 119 5.22 12.68 12.58
C SER A 119 5.61 14.13 12.28
N SER A 120 5.11 14.68 11.19
CA SER A 120 5.25 16.10 10.83
C SER A 120 3.91 16.70 10.41
N GLU A 121 3.85 18.03 10.39
CA GLU A 121 2.82 18.72 9.61
C GLU A 121 2.88 18.27 8.14
N ILE A 122 1.74 18.38 7.45
CA ILE A 122 1.67 18.10 6.03
C ILE A 122 2.46 19.19 5.29
N SER A 123 3.56 18.82 4.63
CA SER A 123 4.33 19.75 3.80
C SER A 123 3.58 20.10 2.52
N ASP A 124 4.00 21.16 1.83
CA ASP A 124 3.43 21.54 0.53
C ASP A 124 3.50 20.38 -0.49
N ASP A 125 4.61 19.66 -0.55
CA ASP A 125 4.78 18.51 -1.45
C ASP A 125 3.79 17.37 -1.14
N VAL A 126 3.54 17.09 0.15
CA VAL A 126 2.56 16.06 0.54
C VAL A 126 1.15 16.57 0.29
N TYR A 127 0.86 17.85 0.57
CA TYR A 127 -0.43 18.46 0.28
C TYR A 127 -0.76 18.40 -1.21
N GLU A 128 0.19 18.71 -2.10
CA GLU A 128 0.02 18.59 -3.55
C GLU A 128 -0.27 17.15 -4.00
N ARG A 129 0.29 16.14 -3.31
CA ARG A 129 0.02 14.72 -3.62
C ARG A 129 -1.41 14.31 -3.31
N ILE A 130 -2.01 14.84 -2.24
CA ILE A 130 -3.30 14.39 -1.68
C ILE A 130 -4.49 15.29 -2.03
N ASN A 131 -4.24 16.57 -2.32
CA ASN A 131 -5.29 17.54 -2.57
C ASN A 131 -6.09 17.21 -3.83
N GLY A 132 -7.42 17.23 -3.72
CA GLY A 132 -8.33 16.82 -4.79
C GLY A 132 -8.47 15.31 -4.96
N LYS A 133 -7.82 14.52 -4.09
CA LYS A 133 -7.83 13.05 -4.07
C LYS A 133 -8.36 12.52 -2.74
N SER A 134 -7.49 11.91 -1.92
CA SER A 134 -7.81 11.41 -0.58
C SER A 134 -8.11 12.54 0.40
N TYR A 135 -7.64 13.77 0.12
CA TYR A 135 -8.07 14.99 0.81
C TYR A 135 -8.79 15.93 -0.15
N ARG A 136 -9.86 16.55 0.33
CA ARG A 136 -10.58 17.64 -0.34
C ARG A 136 -11.02 18.63 0.73
N GLU A 137 -11.06 19.92 0.41
CA GLU A 137 -11.64 20.90 1.33
C GLU A 137 -13.08 20.49 1.70
N ASN A 138 -13.33 20.39 3.00
CA ASN A 138 -14.55 19.83 3.56
C ASN A 138 -14.82 20.43 4.96
N PRO A 139 -16.05 20.31 5.51
CA PRO A 139 -16.39 20.89 6.81
C PRO A 139 -16.05 19.99 8.02
N ASP A 140 -15.56 18.78 7.78
CA ASP A 140 -15.45 17.71 8.77
C ASP A 140 -14.03 17.55 9.33
N ILE A 141 -12.99 17.76 8.51
CA ILE A 141 -11.59 17.68 8.89
C ILE A 141 -10.71 18.65 8.08
N GLY A 142 -9.87 19.42 8.76
CA GLY A 142 -8.90 20.32 8.15
C GLY A 142 -7.54 19.65 7.89
N ILE A 143 -6.71 20.28 7.07
CA ILE A 143 -5.34 19.80 6.82
C ILE A 143 -4.47 19.88 8.09
N GLU A 144 -4.77 20.87 8.94
CA GLU A 144 -4.15 21.10 10.24
C GLU A 144 -4.48 20.02 11.27
N ASP A 145 -5.57 19.27 11.07
CA ASP A 145 -5.99 18.14 11.89
C ASP A 145 -5.27 16.84 11.49
N LEU A 146 -4.44 16.87 10.45
CA LEU A 146 -3.73 15.71 9.92
C LEU A 146 -2.22 15.83 10.12
N ARG A 147 -1.55 14.69 10.26
CA ARG A 147 -0.09 14.59 10.32
C ARG A 147 0.40 13.52 9.36
N TYR A 148 1.53 13.81 8.72
CA TYR A 148 2.24 12.86 7.88
C TYR A 148 3.25 12.08 8.72
N LEU A 149 3.25 10.76 8.59
CA LEU A 149 4.09 9.85 9.34
C LEU A 149 5.10 9.19 8.41
N LYS A 150 6.31 9.00 8.92
CA LYS A 150 7.33 8.13 8.35
C LYS A 150 7.79 7.15 9.42
N VAL A 151 7.65 5.86 9.10
CA VAL A 151 7.92 4.75 10.02
C VAL A 151 8.73 3.67 9.32
N LEU A 152 9.44 2.84 10.10
CA LEU A 152 10.04 1.61 9.60
C LEU A 152 9.10 0.42 9.86
N HIS A 153 9.12 -0.55 8.96
CA HIS A 153 8.48 -1.85 9.13
C HIS A 153 9.35 -2.93 8.50
N TYR A 154 9.15 -4.19 8.90
CA TYR A 154 9.64 -5.33 8.12
C TYR A 154 8.60 -5.67 7.06
N ASN A 155 9.03 -5.90 5.82
CA ASN A 155 8.15 -6.47 4.79
C ASN A 155 8.14 -7.99 4.85
N TYR A 156 7.38 -8.66 3.96
CA TYR A 156 7.28 -10.13 3.94
C TYR A 156 8.59 -10.83 3.47
N ASP A 157 9.56 -10.09 2.92
CA ASP A 157 10.92 -10.60 2.68
C ASP A 157 11.81 -10.43 3.94
N HIS A 158 11.22 -10.01 5.07
CA HIS A 158 11.88 -9.64 6.31
C HIS A 158 12.94 -8.52 6.15
N GLN A 159 12.71 -7.61 5.20
CA GLN A 159 13.60 -6.47 4.97
C GLN A 159 13.01 -5.21 5.59
N ILE A 160 13.86 -4.40 6.22
CA ILE A 160 13.45 -3.11 6.77
C ILE A 160 13.09 -2.18 5.60
N GLN A 161 11.88 -1.67 5.61
CA GLN A 161 11.33 -0.81 4.58
C GLN A 161 10.72 0.45 5.20
N VAL A 162 10.86 1.57 4.51
CA VAL A 162 10.26 2.83 4.94
C VAL A 162 8.80 2.88 4.52
N GLY A 163 7.89 3.07 5.47
CA GLY A 163 6.47 3.32 5.25
C GLY A 163 6.13 4.82 5.27
N GLU A 164 4.95 5.15 4.77
CA GLU A 164 4.33 6.47 4.94
C GLU A 164 2.84 6.35 5.26
N MET A 165 2.30 7.26 6.07
CA MET A 165 0.90 7.26 6.45
C MET A 165 0.44 8.69 6.78
N ILE A 166 -0.85 9.00 6.61
CA ILE A 166 -1.45 10.22 7.15
C ILE A 166 -2.48 9.80 8.20
N VAL A 167 -2.45 10.45 9.37
CA VAL A 167 -3.33 10.16 10.52
C VAL A 167 -3.82 11.44 11.16
N ASN A 168 -4.79 11.35 12.06
CA ASN A 168 -5.24 12.49 12.87
C ASN A 168 -4.11 13.00 13.79
N VAL A 169 -3.96 14.31 13.93
CA VAL A 169 -2.95 14.95 14.78
C VAL A 169 -2.99 14.46 16.22
N GLN A 170 -4.18 14.17 16.75
CA GLN A 170 -4.33 13.70 18.13
C GLN A 170 -3.85 12.25 18.34
N LEU A 171 -3.72 11.46 17.26
CA LEU A 171 -3.26 10.08 17.28
C LEU A 171 -1.82 9.92 16.77
N ALA A 172 -1.21 10.96 16.22
CA ALA A 172 0.06 10.85 15.49
C ALA A 172 1.20 10.24 16.31
N GLU A 173 1.42 10.74 17.54
CA GLU A 173 2.45 10.19 18.44
C GLU A 173 2.12 8.75 18.88
N GLU A 174 0.85 8.47 19.11
CA GLU A 174 0.38 7.14 19.51
C GLU A 174 0.60 6.11 18.40
N VAL A 175 0.24 6.45 17.16
CA VAL A 175 0.44 5.59 15.99
C VAL A 175 1.93 5.37 15.70
N CYS A 176 2.78 6.39 15.85
CA CYS A 176 4.23 6.21 15.78
C CYS A 176 4.73 5.19 16.81
N ASN A 177 4.19 5.22 18.03
CA ASN A 177 4.54 4.24 19.06
C ASN A 177 4.03 2.83 18.75
N ILE A 178 2.81 2.69 18.21
CA ILE A 178 2.27 1.41 17.76
C ILE A 178 3.19 0.79 16.71
N PHE A 179 3.54 1.52 15.65
CA PHE A 179 4.43 1.00 14.61
C PHE A 179 5.84 0.74 15.11
N ARG A 180 6.33 1.50 16.08
CA ARG A 180 7.61 1.21 16.74
C ARG A 180 7.55 -0.12 17.48
N GLU A 181 6.50 -0.38 18.26
CA GLU A 181 6.34 -1.65 18.99
C GLU A 181 6.15 -2.82 18.02
N LEU A 182 5.42 -2.64 16.91
CA LEU A 182 5.33 -3.65 15.85
C LEU A 182 6.71 -3.97 15.27
N PHE A 183 7.50 -2.94 14.95
CA PHE A 183 8.86 -3.11 14.44
C PHE A 183 9.79 -3.79 15.45
N GLU A 184 9.71 -3.43 16.74
CA GLU A 184 10.48 -4.06 17.82
C GLU A 184 10.13 -5.54 18.01
N ASN A 185 8.91 -5.94 17.67
CA ASN A 185 8.47 -7.35 17.64
C ASN A 185 8.68 -8.02 16.27
N GLU A 186 9.40 -7.36 15.35
CA GLU A 186 9.68 -7.85 14.00
C GLU A 186 8.40 -8.20 13.20
N TYR A 187 7.27 -7.56 13.53
CA TYR A 187 5.99 -7.80 12.86
C TYR A 187 6.06 -7.34 11.41
N GLU A 188 5.60 -8.21 10.51
CA GLU A 188 5.71 -7.98 9.07
C GLU A 188 4.46 -7.30 8.50
N ILE A 189 4.70 -6.27 7.72
CA ILE A 189 3.69 -5.48 7.01
C ILE A 189 4.07 -5.49 5.54
N TYR A 190 3.20 -5.98 4.65
CA TYR A 190 3.56 -6.16 3.24
C TYR A 190 4.01 -4.85 2.57
N SER A 191 3.20 -3.80 2.74
CA SER A 191 3.52 -2.47 2.24
C SER A 191 2.76 -1.38 3.00
N MET A 192 3.27 -0.14 2.93
CA MET A 192 2.66 1.02 3.59
C MET A 192 2.92 2.30 2.80
N TYR A 193 1.89 2.73 2.08
CA TYR A 193 1.86 3.90 1.21
C TYR A 193 0.57 4.69 1.42
N LEU A 194 0.59 5.97 1.03
CA LEU A 194 -0.64 6.76 0.95
C LEU A 194 -1.57 6.18 -0.14
N VAL A 195 -2.88 6.16 0.14
CA VAL A 195 -3.91 5.71 -0.81
C VAL A 195 -3.85 6.49 -2.14
N ASP A 196 -3.34 7.73 -2.12
CA ASP A 196 -3.14 8.58 -3.29
C ASP A 196 -2.22 8.00 -4.38
N ASN A 197 -1.36 7.04 -4.04
CA ASN A 197 -0.55 6.30 -5.02
C ASN A 197 -1.40 5.34 -5.86
N PHE A 198 -2.61 4.99 -5.39
CA PHE A 198 -3.57 4.08 -6.02
C PHE A 198 -4.80 4.83 -6.54
N TRP A 199 -4.69 6.14 -6.73
CA TRP A 199 -5.83 6.98 -7.06
C TRP A 199 -6.51 6.61 -8.39
N THR A 200 -7.79 6.26 -8.33
CA THR A 200 -8.61 5.82 -9.48
C THR A 200 -9.57 6.90 -9.99
N GLY A 201 -9.80 7.96 -9.21
CA GLY A 201 -10.75 9.04 -9.52
C GLY A 201 -11.67 9.41 -8.36
N ASP A 202 -11.90 8.48 -7.42
CA ASP A 202 -12.71 8.66 -6.22
C ASP A 202 -12.13 7.86 -5.04
N GLY A 203 -12.54 8.20 -3.81
CA GLY A 203 -12.00 7.59 -2.60
C GLY A 203 -12.31 6.11 -2.48
N ASP A 204 -13.52 5.69 -2.86
CA ASP A 204 -14.00 4.31 -2.70
C ASP A 204 -13.22 3.34 -3.60
N SER A 205 -13.15 3.61 -4.91
CA SER A 205 -12.41 2.73 -5.81
C SER A 205 -10.89 2.81 -5.64
N SER A 206 -10.37 3.91 -5.08
CA SER A 206 -8.95 4.01 -4.70
C SER A 206 -8.63 3.18 -3.46
N ASP A 207 -9.57 3.09 -2.53
CA ASP A 207 -9.51 2.20 -1.37
C ASP A 207 -9.35 0.74 -1.82
N TYR A 208 -10.25 0.30 -2.72
CA TYR A 208 -10.21 -1.03 -3.31
C TYR A 208 -8.89 -1.30 -4.04
N ALA A 209 -8.40 -0.33 -4.83
CA ALA A 209 -7.13 -0.46 -5.53
C ALA A 209 -5.93 -0.57 -4.58
N SER A 210 -6.01 0.04 -3.39
CA SER A 210 -4.99 -0.05 -2.35
C SER A 210 -5.01 -1.40 -1.65
N ILE A 211 -6.21 -1.92 -1.33
CA ILE A 211 -6.41 -3.23 -0.73
C ILE A 211 -5.98 -4.37 -1.68
N ASP A 212 -6.27 -4.25 -2.98
CA ASP A 212 -5.91 -5.27 -3.99
C ASP A 212 -4.39 -5.54 -4.06
N VAL A 213 -3.58 -4.57 -3.67
CA VAL A 213 -2.11 -4.69 -3.62
C VAL A 213 -1.56 -4.85 -2.19
N ASN A 214 -2.43 -5.18 -1.23
CA ASN A 214 -2.10 -5.44 0.16
C ASN A 214 -1.40 -4.27 0.86
N ASN A 215 -1.88 -3.05 0.61
CA ASN A 215 -1.33 -1.84 1.21
C ASN A 215 -1.96 -1.52 2.57
N THR A 216 -1.12 -1.40 3.59
CA THR A 216 -1.52 -0.86 4.89
C THR A 216 -1.70 0.66 4.80
N SER A 217 -2.86 1.17 5.21
CA SER A 217 -3.20 2.59 5.03
C SER A 217 -4.08 3.14 6.15
N CYS A 218 -4.26 4.47 6.20
CA CYS A 218 -5.07 5.15 7.23
C CYS A 218 -5.99 6.20 6.62
N PHE A 219 -5.47 7.34 6.16
CA PHE A 219 -6.34 8.43 5.72
C PHE A 219 -6.88 8.23 4.29
N ASN A 220 -8.21 8.32 4.16
CA ASN A 220 -8.93 8.39 2.88
C ASN A 220 -10.28 9.09 3.11
N TYR A 221 -10.45 10.33 2.63
CA TYR A 221 -11.68 11.09 2.81
C TYR A 221 -12.80 10.56 1.90
N ARG A 222 -13.62 9.65 2.46
CA ARG A 222 -14.75 9.00 1.80
C ARG A 222 -15.84 8.59 2.79
N GLU A 223 -17.00 8.23 2.27
CA GLU A 223 -18.03 7.56 3.05
C GLU A 223 -17.60 6.13 3.42
N GLN A 224 -18.22 5.58 4.46
CA GLN A 224 -18.09 4.16 4.79
C GLN A 224 -18.65 3.28 3.67
N THR A 225 -18.22 2.02 3.60
CA THR A 225 -18.78 1.03 2.67
C THR A 225 -20.29 0.90 2.87
N GLY A 226 -21.07 1.07 1.80
CA GLY A 226 -22.53 1.10 1.87
C GLY A 226 -23.14 2.50 2.12
N GLY A 227 -22.31 3.50 2.38
CA GLY A 227 -22.65 4.92 2.42
C GLY A 227 -23.31 5.41 3.72
N GLY A 228 -23.72 6.69 3.70
CA GLY A 228 -24.58 7.32 4.70
C GLY A 228 -23.89 7.97 5.90
N ALA A 229 -22.61 7.67 6.11
CA ALA A 229 -21.75 8.34 7.09
C ALA A 229 -20.30 8.33 6.61
N LEU A 230 -19.49 9.29 7.09
CA LEU A 230 -18.06 9.29 6.83
C LEU A 230 -17.39 8.08 7.49
N SER A 231 -16.42 7.49 6.78
CA SER A 231 -15.56 6.45 7.33
C SER A 231 -14.65 7.02 8.42
N ASN A 232 -14.24 6.22 9.40
CA ASN A 232 -13.20 6.63 10.35
C ASN A 232 -11.83 6.88 9.67
N HIS A 233 -11.60 6.29 8.49
CA HIS A 233 -10.47 6.64 7.62
C HIS A 233 -10.52 8.09 7.14
N ALA A 234 -11.72 8.66 6.96
CA ALA A 234 -11.89 10.06 6.56
C ALA A 234 -11.44 11.04 7.64
N TYR A 235 -11.31 10.59 8.89
CA TYR A 235 -10.81 11.38 10.01
C TYR A 235 -9.36 11.07 10.39
N GLY A 236 -8.69 10.16 9.66
CA GLY A 236 -7.35 9.66 10.02
C GLY A 236 -7.36 8.88 11.35
N CYS A 237 -8.47 8.21 11.68
CA CYS A 237 -8.71 7.55 12.96
C CYS A 237 -8.83 6.02 12.85
N ALA A 238 -8.66 5.46 11.65
CA ALA A 238 -8.69 4.03 11.39
C ALA A 238 -7.48 3.61 10.55
N ILE A 239 -6.96 2.41 10.79
CA ILE A 239 -5.82 1.83 10.09
C ILE A 239 -6.25 0.45 9.59
N ASP A 240 -6.06 0.21 8.28
CA ASP A 240 -6.21 -1.10 7.67
C ASP A 240 -4.84 -1.73 7.49
N LEU A 241 -4.67 -2.96 7.99
CA LEU A 241 -3.36 -3.60 8.12
C LEU A 241 -3.34 -4.98 7.44
N ASN A 242 -2.40 -5.16 6.51
CA ASN A 242 -2.29 -6.33 5.62
C ASN A 242 -3.67 -6.82 5.09
N PRO A 243 -4.38 -5.99 4.30
CA PRO A 243 -5.75 -6.27 3.85
C PRO A 243 -5.99 -7.63 3.17
N MET A 244 -4.99 -8.17 2.46
CA MET A 244 -5.12 -9.45 1.77
C MET A 244 -5.26 -10.61 2.78
N GLU A 245 -4.45 -10.58 3.83
CA GLU A 245 -4.49 -11.56 4.92
C GLU A 245 -5.64 -11.31 5.90
N ASN A 246 -6.16 -10.09 5.94
CA ASN A 246 -7.15 -9.64 6.91
C ASN A 246 -8.36 -8.99 6.23
N PRO A 247 -9.12 -9.74 5.42
CA PRO A 247 -10.18 -9.16 4.59
C PRO A 247 -11.41 -8.67 5.37
N TYR A 248 -12.20 -7.81 4.72
CA TYR A 248 -13.59 -7.58 5.05
C TYR A 248 -14.46 -8.77 4.60
N VAL A 249 -15.20 -9.39 5.52
CA VAL A 249 -15.96 -10.62 5.29
C VAL A 249 -17.38 -10.52 5.86
N VAL A 250 -18.35 -10.90 5.03
CA VAL A 250 -19.76 -11.07 5.39
C VAL A 250 -20.02 -12.53 5.75
N TYR A 251 -20.75 -12.75 6.84
CA TYR A 251 -21.11 -14.08 7.33
C TYR A 251 -22.62 -14.33 7.30
N ASP A 252 -23.01 -15.59 7.06
CA ASP A 252 -24.32 -16.16 7.38
C ASP A 252 -24.14 -17.18 8.53
N GLY A 253 -24.51 -16.76 9.74
CA GLY A 253 -24.11 -17.46 10.97
C GLY A 253 -22.59 -17.45 11.11
N ASP A 254 -21.98 -18.63 11.21
CA ASP A 254 -20.51 -18.80 11.27
C ASP A 254 -19.89 -19.10 9.88
N THR A 255 -20.69 -19.06 8.82
CA THR A 255 -20.22 -19.39 7.46
C THR A 255 -19.88 -18.10 6.70
N PRO A 256 -18.64 -17.90 6.22
CA PRO A 256 -18.32 -16.78 5.34
C PRO A 256 -19.03 -16.96 3.99
N VAL A 257 -19.71 -15.91 3.51
CA VAL A 257 -20.53 -15.94 2.28
C VAL A 257 -20.08 -14.95 1.22
N GLU A 258 -19.40 -13.87 1.62
CA GLU A 258 -18.88 -12.83 0.71
C GLU A 258 -17.68 -12.14 1.35
N TRP A 259 -16.72 -11.70 0.54
CA TRP A 259 -15.57 -10.91 0.97
C TRP A 259 -15.12 -9.98 -0.17
N ALA A 260 -14.54 -8.83 0.20
CA ALA A 260 -14.38 -7.70 -0.72
C ALA A 260 -13.35 -7.94 -1.84
N HIS A 261 -12.39 -8.87 -1.69
CA HIS A 261 -11.28 -9.05 -2.62
C HIS A 261 -10.91 -10.52 -2.83
N SER A 262 -10.85 -10.97 -4.08
CA SER A 262 -10.51 -12.36 -4.44
C SER A 262 -9.07 -12.76 -4.10
N ASN A 263 -8.18 -11.79 -3.88
CA ASN A 263 -6.81 -12.09 -3.40
C ASN A 263 -6.82 -12.62 -1.96
N ALA A 264 -7.92 -12.44 -1.22
CA ALA A 264 -8.08 -12.92 0.15
C ALA A 264 -8.62 -14.36 0.25
N ASP A 265 -8.96 -15.02 -0.87
CA ASP A 265 -9.46 -16.40 -0.92
C ASP A 265 -8.66 -17.38 -0.04
N PRO A 266 -7.29 -17.33 0.01
CA PRO A 266 -6.51 -18.22 0.88
C PRO A 266 -6.70 -18.00 2.38
N TYR A 267 -7.23 -16.85 2.80
CA TYR A 267 -7.28 -16.40 4.20
C TYR A 267 -8.71 -16.36 4.78
N ILE A 268 -9.71 -16.78 4.01
CA ILE A 268 -11.10 -16.84 4.47
C ILE A 268 -11.28 -17.91 5.56
N ASP A 269 -10.60 -19.05 5.44
CA ASP A 269 -10.48 -19.98 6.56
C ASP A 269 -9.49 -19.43 7.58
N ARG A 270 -10.03 -18.72 8.58
CA ARG A 270 -9.26 -18.14 9.69
C ARG A 270 -8.61 -19.20 10.61
N ASN A 271 -8.96 -20.49 10.47
CA ASN A 271 -8.33 -21.58 11.22
C ASN A 271 -7.22 -22.30 10.44
N SER A 272 -6.91 -21.85 9.22
CA SER A 272 -5.88 -22.45 8.35
C SER A 272 -4.48 -22.40 8.95
N GLY A 273 -4.22 -21.48 9.90
CA GLY A 273 -2.89 -21.21 10.43
C GLY A 273 -2.00 -20.45 9.46
N ALA A 274 -2.59 -19.79 8.45
CA ALA A 274 -1.87 -18.94 7.52
C ALA A 274 -1.16 -17.77 8.25
N GLU A 275 -0.02 -17.37 7.73
CA GLU A 275 0.81 -16.29 8.28
C GLU A 275 0.10 -14.93 8.14
N HIS A 276 0.43 -13.98 9.03
CA HIS A 276 -0.10 -12.61 9.10
C HIS A 276 -1.62 -12.47 9.27
N VAL A 277 -2.32 -13.56 9.56
CA VAL A 277 -3.72 -13.59 9.98
C VAL A 277 -3.83 -13.03 11.40
N ILE A 278 -4.46 -11.87 11.54
CA ILE A 278 -4.70 -11.24 12.83
C ILE A 278 -5.76 -12.02 13.60
N THR A 279 -5.41 -12.39 14.83
CA THR A 279 -6.27 -13.02 15.84
C THR A 279 -6.08 -12.32 17.18
N HIS A 280 -6.84 -12.70 18.21
CA HIS A 280 -6.64 -12.15 19.56
C HIS A 280 -5.28 -12.51 20.19
N ASP A 281 -4.70 -13.62 19.76
CA ASP A 281 -3.38 -14.07 20.21
C ASP A 281 -2.25 -13.41 19.41
N ASP A 282 -2.57 -12.70 18.32
CA ASP A 282 -1.61 -12.01 17.47
C ASP A 282 -1.06 -10.74 18.13
N VAL A 283 0.23 -10.50 17.95
CA VAL A 283 0.93 -9.36 18.56
C VAL A 283 0.40 -8.01 18.05
N CYS A 284 -0.04 -7.93 16.79
CA CYS A 284 -0.64 -6.72 16.24
C CYS A 284 -1.91 -6.36 17.00
N TYR A 285 -2.84 -7.31 17.16
CA TYR A 285 -4.04 -7.09 17.95
C TYR A 285 -3.71 -6.62 19.37
N GLN A 286 -2.79 -7.29 20.05
CA GLN A 286 -2.44 -6.98 21.44
C GLN A 286 -1.85 -5.58 21.59
N ILE A 287 -1.01 -5.14 20.65
CA ILE A 287 -0.45 -3.79 20.63
C ILE A 287 -1.56 -2.77 20.40
N PHE A 288 -2.38 -2.91 19.36
CA PHE A 288 -3.47 -1.97 19.09
C PHE A 288 -4.47 -1.89 20.26
N ALA A 289 -4.85 -3.03 20.84
CA ALA A 289 -5.72 -3.09 22.01
C ALA A 289 -5.12 -2.41 23.25
N LYS A 290 -3.80 -2.55 23.49
CA LYS A 290 -3.07 -1.84 24.55
C LYS A 290 -3.19 -0.32 24.43
N TYR A 291 -3.23 0.20 23.20
CA TYR A 291 -3.44 1.64 22.93
C TYR A 291 -4.93 2.05 22.88
N GLY A 292 -5.85 1.12 23.14
CA GLY A 292 -7.28 1.39 23.21
C GLY A 292 -7.96 1.49 21.84
N TYR A 293 -7.37 0.92 20.80
CA TYR A 293 -8.05 0.73 19.52
C TYR A 293 -9.03 -0.43 19.62
N SER A 294 -10.19 -0.27 18.98
CA SER A 294 -11.11 -1.37 18.70
C SER A 294 -10.75 -2.05 17.39
N TRP A 295 -11.08 -3.33 17.26
CA TRP A 295 -10.77 -4.13 16.09
C TRP A 295 -12.04 -4.55 15.34
N GLY A 296 -12.04 -4.41 14.01
CA GLY A 296 -13.17 -4.77 13.16
C GLY A 296 -13.44 -6.28 13.08
N GLY A 297 -12.46 -7.12 13.45
CA GLY A 297 -12.67 -8.56 13.64
C GLY A 297 -13.65 -8.91 14.77
N ASP A 298 -13.85 -7.99 15.72
CA ASP A 298 -14.80 -8.12 16.83
C ASP A 298 -16.22 -7.66 16.50
N TRP A 299 -16.44 -7.10 15.30
CA TRP A 299 -17.77 -6.73 14.86
C TRP A 299 -18.66 -7.96 14.67
N SER A 300 -19.98 -7.74 14.74
CA SER A 300 -20.96 -8.82 14.66
C SER A 300 -21.07 -9.38 13.23
N ASN A 301 -21.43 -8.52 12.29
CA ASN A 301 -21.42 -8.79 10.85
C ASN A 301 -21.66 -7.44 10.14
N PRO A 302 -20.92 -7.11 9.07
CA PRO A 302 -19.71 -7.77 8.58
C PRO A 302 -18.53 -7.62 9.55
N LYS A 303 -17.54 -8.50 9.39
CA LYS A 303 -16.26 -8.44 10.11
C LYS A 303 -15.22 -7.83 9.21
N ASP A 304 -14.44 -6.90 9.75
CA ASP A 304 -13.38 -6.21 9.02
C ASP A 304 -12.04 -6.48 9.68
N PHE A 305 -11.35 -7.55 9.27
CA PHE A 305 -10.20 -8.06 10.02
C PHE A 305 -8.96 -7.16 9.92
N GLN A 306 -8.85 -6.34 8.89
CA GLN A 306 -7.77 -5.37 8.68
C GLN A 306 -7.93 -4.14 9.58
N HIS A 307 -9.16 -3.83 9.98
CA HIS A 307 -9.55 -2.52 10.47
C HIS A 307 -9.33 -2.36 11.96
N PHE A 308 -8.49 -1.40 12.35
CA PHE A 308 -8.36 -0.93 13.71
C PHE A 308 -8.77 0.53 13.79
N GLU A 309 -9.65 0.89 14.73
CA GLU A 309 -10.09 2.27 14.90
C GLU A 309 -10.08 2.75 16.34
N LYS A 310 -9.79 4.04 16.49
CA LYS A 310 -9.97 4.79 17.73
C LYS A 310 -10.70 6.08 17.42
N ARG A 311 -11.99 6.11 17.74
CA ARG A 311 -12.87 7.22 17.38
C ARG A 311 -12.55 8.46 18.21
N LEU A 312 -12.31 9.57 17.53
CA LEU A 312 -12.21 10.91 18.13
C LEU A 312 -13.48 11.75 17.90
N TYR A 313 -14.23 11.41 16.86
CA TYR A 313 -15.46 12.08 16.43
C TYR A 313 -16.62 11.09 16.57
N GLY A 314 -17.83 11.61 16.82
CA GLY A 314 -19.03 10.81 17.10
C GLY A 314 -20.22 11.26 16.28
#